data_AF-A0A929I2S4-F1
#
_entry.id   AF-A0A929I2S4-F1
#
_cell.length_a   1.000
_cell.length_b   1.000
_cell.length_c   1.000
_cell.angle_alpha   90.00
_cell.angle_beta   90.00
_cell.angle_gamma   90.00
#
_symmetry.space_group_name_H-M   'P 1'
#
loop_
_entity.id
_entity.type
_entity.pdbx_description
1 polymer ?
#
loop_
_entity_poly.entity_id
_entity_poly.type
_entity_poly.pdbx_seq_one_letter_code
_entity_poly.pdbx_strand_id
1 'polypeptide(L)' 'RFCFVFLFIAALSFLGLGLQPPTADWGGMVRENAGAITFGIYAPLWPAGAIAFLTVSVNLIVDWFLQIASGLKD' A
#
# COMPACT_ATOMS: atom_id res chain seq x y z
N ARG A 1 8.04 1.63 -11.82
CA ARG A 1 8.06 3.07 -11.42
C ARG A 1 6.80 3.46 -10.64
N PHE A 2 5.60 3.14 -11.14
CA PHE A 2 4.32 3.45 -10.47
C PHE A 2 4.17 2.81 -9.07
N CYS A 3 4.42 1.50 -8.90
CA CYS A 3 4.30 0.85 -7.58
C CYS A 3 5.24 1.44 -6.52
N PHE A 4 6.45 1.85 -6.93
CA PHE A 4 7.42 2.45 -6.01
C PHE A 4 6.91 3.79 -5.48
N VAL A 5 6.32 4.62 -6.35
CA VAL A 5 5.72 5.91 -5.96
C VAL A 5 4.53 5.68 -5.01
N PHE A 6 3.68 4.69 -5.30
CA PHE A 6 2.53 4.37 -4.45
C PHE A 6 2.95 3.89 -3.05
N LEU A 7 3.88 2.93 -2.99
CA LEU A 7 4.46 2.44 -1.73
C LEU A 7 5.14 3.56 -0.95
N PHE A 8 5.85 4.46 -1.64
CA PHE A 8 6.55 5.57 -1.02
C PHE A 8 5.57 6.57 -0.38
N ILE A 9 4.47 6.90 -1.06
CA ILE A 9 3.41 7.76 -0.51
C ILE A 9 2.73 7.10 0.70
N ALA A 10 2.44 5.79 0.62
CA ALA A 10 1.87 5.05 1.74
C ALA A 10 2.82 5.03 2.97
N ALA A 11 4.13 4.86 2.74
CA ALA A 11 5.15 4.90 3.79
C ALA A 11 5.30 6.30 4.42
N LEU A 12 5.25 7.37 3.61
CA LEU A 12 5.25 8.75 4.12
C LEU A 12 4.00 9.04 4.96
N SER A 13 2.84 8.55 4.53
CA SER A 13 1.59 8.67 5.27
C SER A 13 1.64 7.91 6.61
N PHE A 14 2.25 6.72 6.62
CA PHE A 14 2.56 5.99 7.86
C PHE A 14 3.56 6.73 8.77
N LEU A 15 4.52 7.46 8.21
CA LEU A 15 5.44 8.30 8.99
C LEU A 15 4.74 9.55 9.57
N GLY A 16 3.52 9.87 9.11
CA GLY A 16 2.77 11.07 9.49
C GLY A 16 3.04 12.31 8.66
N LEU A 17 3.73 12.14 7.54
CA LEU A 17 3.91 13.18 6.52
C LEU A 17 2.81 13.10 5.45
N GLY A 18 1.75 12.34 5.73
CA GLY A 18 0.56 12.20 4.88
C GLY A 18 -0.47 13.31 5.12
N LEU A 19 -1.65 13.15 4.52
CA LEU A 19 -2.72 14.14 4.67
C LEU A 19 -3.21 14.19 6.13
N GLN A 20 -3.61 15.39 6.59
CA GLN A 20 -4.16 15.55 7.93
C GLN A 20 -5.58 14.95 8.01
N PRO A 21 -5.94 14.28 9.12
CA PRO A 21 -7.33 13.87 9.35
C PRO A 21 -8.25 15.09 9.22
N PRO A 22 -9.41 15.03 8.52
CA PRO A 22 -10.34 13.90 8.39
C PRO A 22 -10.27 13.11 7.07
N THR A 23 -9.29 13.35 6.19
CA THR A 23 -9.16 12.60 4.93
C THR A 23 -8.68 11.17 5.20
N ALA A 24 -9.35 10.19 4.58
CA ALA A 24 -9.05 8.78 4.79
C ALA A 24 -7.78 8.36 4.01
N ASP A 25 -6.64 8.44 4.69
CA ASP A 25 -5.35 7.95 4.18
C ASP A 25 -5.05 6.56 4.74
N TRP A 26 -4.95 5.55 3.89
CA TRP A 26 -4.70 4.17 4.36
C TRP A 26 -3.39 4.04 5.15
N GLY A 27 -2.34 4.79 4.79
CA GLY A 27 -1.08 4.81 5.56
C GLY A 27 -1.21 5.49 6.92
N GLY A 28 -1.95 6.60 7.00
CA GLY A 28 -2.26 7.31 8.25
C GLY A 28 -3.16 6.48 9.17
N MET A 29 -4.13 5.74 8.61
CA MET A 29 -5.01 4.84 9.37
C MET A 29 -4.24 3.68 10.03
N VAL A 30 -3.20 3.15 9.38
CA VAL A 30 -2.29 2.16 10.00
C VAL A 30 -1.58 2.79 11.20
N ARG A 31 -1.10 4.03 11.08
CA ARG A 31 -0.38 4.74 12.16
C ARG A 31 -1.28 5.06 13.36
N GLU A 32 -2.47 5.61 13.10
CA GLU A 32 -3.44 5.95 14.17
C GLU A 32 -3.92 4.72 14.93
N ASN A 33 -4.11 3.60 14.21
CA ASN A 33 -4.56 2.35 14.83
C ASN A 33 -3.40 1.45 15.28
N ALA A 34 -2.13 1.80 15.03
CA ALA A 34 -0.97 1.01 15.44
C ALA A 34 -0.91 0.79 16.97
N GLY A 35 -1.33 1.79 17.75
CA GLY A 35 -1.44 1.67 19.21
C GLY A 35 -2.57 0.73 19.66
N ALA A 36 -3.59 0.52 18.82
CA ALA A 36 -4.72 -0.37 19.12
C ALA A 36 -4.34 -1.85 19.02
N ILE A 37 -3.24 -2.19 18.33
CA ILE A 37 -2.67 -3.55 18.30
C ILE A 37 -2.32 -4.02 19.71
N THR A 38 -1.79 -3.12 20.54
CA THR A 38 -1.46 -3.39 21.95
C THR A 38 -2.70 -3.76 22.78
N PHE A 39 -3.89 -3.36 22.33
CA PHE A 39 -5.18 -3.71 22.95
C PHE A 39 -5.86 -4.93 22.29
N GLY A 40 -5.18 -5.63 21.37
CA GLY A 40 -5.73 -6.78 20.66
C GLY A 40 -6.69 -6.42 19.51
N ILE A 41 -6.74 -5.15 19.11
CA ILE A 41 -7.59 -4.68 18.02
C ILE A 41 -6.78 -4.69 16.72
N TYR A 42 -7.14 -5.60 15.81
CA TYR A 42 -6.51 -5.78 14.50
C TYR A 42 -6.90 -4.70 13.46
N ALA A 43 -7.47 -3.57 13.88
CA ALA A 43 -7.88 -2.46 13.03
C ALA A 43 -6.78 -1.97 12.04
N PRO A 44 -5.49 -1.86 12.40
CA PRO A 44 -4.46 -1.40 11.45
C PRO A 44 -3.99 -2.48 10.48
N LEU A 45 -4.26 -3.77 10.73
CA LEU A 45 -3.86 -4.85 9.80
C LEU A 45 -4.66 -4.80 8.50
N TRP A 46 -5.89 -4.29 8.55
CA TRP A 46 -6.75 -4.17 7.38
C TRP A 46 -6.24 -3.17 6.33
N PRO A 47 -5.95 -1.89 6.68
CA PRO A 47 -5.35 -0.97 5.73
C PRO A 47 -3.92 -1.37 5.33
N ALA A 48 -3.13 -1.97 6.23
CA ALA A 48 -1.81 -2.48 5.89
C ALA A 48 -1.88 -3.62 4.86
N GLY A 49 -2.79 -4.58 5.05
CA GLY A 49 -3.05 -5.67 4.12
C GLY A 49 -3.55 -5.18 2.76
N ALA A 50 -4.43 -4.18 2.74
CA ALA A 50 -4.92 -3.57 1.51
C ALA A 50 -3.79 -2.93 0.69
N ILE A 51 -2.88 -2.19 1.35
CA ILE A 51 -1.70 -1.59 0.68
C ILE A 51 -0.78 -2.68 0.12
N ALA A 52 -0.51 -3.73 0.90
CA ALA A 52 0.31 -4.85 0.46
C ALA A 52 -0.30 -5.58 -0.75
N PHE A 53 -1.60 -5.90 -0.67
CA PHE A 53 -2.33 -6.60 -1.73
C PHE A 53 -2.38 -5.77 -3.02
N LEU A 54 -2.66 -4.48 -2.92
CA LEU A 54 -2.69 -3.58 -4.07
C LEU A 54 -1.30 -3.49 -4.73
N THR A 55 -0.26 -3.37 -3.92
CA THR A 55 1.12 -3.34 -4.41
C THR A 55 1.48 -4.60 -5.19
N VAL A 56 1.19 -5.78 -4.62
CA VAL A 56 1.48 -7.07 -5.27
C VAL A 56 0.67 -7.21 -6.54
N SER A 57 -0.63 -6.93 -6.50
CA SER A 57 -1.52 -7.03 -7.66
C SER A 57 -1.07 -6.15 -8.82
N VAL A 58 -0.71 -4.89 -8.54
CA VAL A 58 -0.21 -3.99 -9.59
C VAL A 58 1.16 -4.44 -10.11
N ASN A 59 2.04 -4.96 -9.24
CA ASN A 59 3.33 -5.49 -9.67
C ASN A 59 3.15 -6.65 -10.66
N LEU A 60 2.25 -7.60 -10.34
CA LEU A 60 1.92 -8.73 -11.21
C LEU A 60 1.26 -8.30 -12.53
N ILE A 61 0.35 -7.31 -12.51
CA ILE A 61 -0.26 -6.79 -13.74
C ILE A 61 0.78 -6.14 -14.64
N VAL A 62 1.72 -5.39 -14.07
CA VAL A 62 2.80 -4.75 -14.84
C VAL A 62 3.73 -5.80 -15.43
N ASP A 63 4.10 -6.81 -14.66
CA ASP A 63 4.92 -7.93 -15.13
C ASP A 63 4.24 -8.67 -16.28
N TRP A 64 2.95 -9.03 -16.11
CA TRP A 64 2.14 -9.66 -17.15
C TRP A 64 2.02 -8.79 -18.42
N PHE A 65 1.76 -7.50 -18.25
CA PHE A 65 1.66 -6.56 -19.37
C PHE A 65 2.99 -6.40 -20.11
N LEU A 66 4.11 -6.34 -19.38
CA LEU A 66 5.45 -6.32 -19.95
C LEU A 66 5.73 -7.62 -20.71
N GLN A 67 5.31 -8.77 -20.16
CA GLN A 67 5.52 -10.06 -20.80
C GLN A 67 4.76 -10.14 -22.14
N ILE A 68 3.51 -9.67 -22.19
CA ILE A 68 2.73 -9.58 -23.43
C ILE A 68 3.35 -8.59 -24.42
N ALA A 69 3.71 -7.39 -23.95
CA ALA A 69 4.28 -6.34 -24.81
C ALA A 69 5.68 -6.68 -25.33
N SER A 70 6.46 -7.45 -24.57
CA SER A 70 7.81 -7.85 -24.94
C SER A 70 7.84 -8.85 -26.10
N GLY A 71 6.72 -9.50 -26.43
CA GLY A 71 6.58 -10.32 -27.63
C GLY A 71 7.59 -11.47 -27.77
N LEU A 72 8.38 -11.75 -26.73
CA LEU A 72 9.28 -12.90 -26.68
C LEU A 72 8.43 -14.14 -26.36
N LYS A 73 7.77 -14.61 -27.42
CA LYS A 73 7.58 -16.03 -27.64
C LYS A 73 8.98 -16.64 -27.75
N ASP A 74 9.41 -17.31 -26.70
CA ASP A 74 10.13 -18.58 -26.88
C ASP A 74 9.08 -19.69 -27.03
#